data_AF-A0A0S9DC41-F1
#
_entry.id   AF-A0A0S9DC41-F1
#
_cell.length_a   1.000
_cell.length_b   1.000
_cell.length_c   1.000
_cell.angle_alpha   90.00
_cell.angle_beta   90.00
_cell.angle_gamma   90.00
#
_symmetry.space_group_name_H-M   'P 1'
#
loop_
_entity.id
_entity.type
_entity.pdbx_description
1 polymer ?
#
loop_
_entity_poly.entity_id
_entity_poly.type
_entity_poly.pdbx_seq_one_letter_code
_entity_poly.pdbx_strand_id
1 'polypeptide(L)'
;MPMSGRRTFAEYGASSLMISSCRQQWTAVQALQAGGLDPSDAWVSYVGFGGEADEVDVSGYLSGLIGLPRADRDLLSYAINEMLAEKGLVITGAQYSQDGATGKTWVADGLYRLLVASNEVSTGHPFRPRSGRPAEGDAGRPEDRAGFLAHEARRCDALSRSGLLDSGAEERFDRITAKARRRFGTSSASIALITDDRQVIKSVVGPIGQDLPRDVALCSRTVEADRTLVITDARSDPDYSDHPLVAGSPGIRFYAGHPLTSADGWRIGSLCVIDDRPRAFTPADARDLRLLAAQVQLEMWTGEPPG
;
A
#
# COMPACT_ATOMS: atom_id res chain seq x y z
N MET A 1 17.40 -30.01 -53.35
CA MET A 1 18.65 -29.76 -52.59
C MET A 1 18.84 -28.25 -52.43
N PRO A 2 19.33 -27.75 -51.28
CA PRO A 2 18.46 -27.00 -50.35
C PRO A 2 18.98 -25.60 -49.92
N MET A 3 18.24 -24.99 -48.97
CA MET A 3 18.61 -23.94 -47.99
C MET A 3 18.53 -22.47 -48.46
N SER A 4 18.06 -21.49 -47.69
CA SER A 4 17.61 -21.41 -46.29
C SER A 4 16.70 -20.18 -46.14
N GLY A 5 15.73 -20.26 -45.24
CA GLY A 5 14.67 -19.28 -45.05
C GLY A 5 15.14 -17.93 -44.49
N ARG A 6 14.59 -16.85 -45.04
CA ARG A 6 14.48 -15.57 -44.34
C ARG A 6 13.23 -15.63 -43.46
N ARG A 7 13.42 -15.99 -42.19
CA ARG A 7 12.40 -15.73 -41.16
C ARG A 7 12.34 -14.22 -40.95
N THR A 8 11.15 -13.67 -41.14
CA THR A 8 10.76 -12.32 -40.76
C THR A 8 10.96 -12.12 -39.26
N PHE A 9 11.65 -11.04 -38.88
CA PHE A 9 11.80 -10.56 -37.51
C PHE A 9 10.42 -10.25 -36.92
N ALA A 10 9.82 -11.26 -36.28
CA ALA A 10 8.62 -11.15 -35.46
C ALA A 10 8.92 -11.76 -34.08
N GLU A 11 10.02 -11.36 -33.45
CA GLU A 11 10.42 -11.79 -32.10
C GLU A 11 11.18 -10.65 -31.39
N TYR A 12 10.45 -9.66 -30.87
CA TYR A 12 10.98 -8.70 -29.88
C TYR A 12 9.92 -8.37 -28.83
N GLY A 13 9.30 -9.41 -28.24
CA GLY A 13 8.40 -9.29 -27.09
C GLY A 13 9.06 -9.57 -25.73
N ALA A 14 10.28 -10.12 -25.69
CA ALA A 14 10.91 -10.60 -24.46
C ALA A 14 11.89 -9.61 -23.79
N SER A 15 12.44 -8.64 -24.53
CA SER A 15 13.52 -7.78 -23.99
C SER A 15 13.07 -6.69 -23.02
N SER A 16 11.79 -6.28 -23.04
CA SER A 16 11.31 -5.19 -22.16
C SER A 16 10.95 -5.68 -20.75
N LEU A 17 10.50 -6.94 -20.62
CA LEU A 17 10.14 -7.57 -19.34
C LEU A 17 11.40 -7.93 -18.52
N MET A 18 12.45 -8.39 -19.19
CA MET A 18 13.69 -8.82 -18.55
C MET A 18 14.45 -7.66 -17.86
N ILE A 19 14.33 -6.45 -18.39
CA ILE A 19 14.95 -5.24 -17.83
C ILE A 19 14.24 -4.78 -16.54
N SER A 20 12.93 -5.00 -16.45
CA SER A 20 12.11 -4.65 -15.28
C SER A 20 12.41 -5.55 -14.08
N SER A 21 12.54 -6.86 -14.29
CA SER A 21 12.89 -7.80 -13.22
C SER A 21 14.31 -7.63 -12.67
N CYS A 22 15.29 -7.42 -13.55
CA CYS A 22 16.66 -7.14 -13.12
C CYS A 22 16.76 -5.81 -12.37
N ARG A 23 15.98 -4.79 -12.76
CA ARG A 23 15.90 -3.53 -12.02
C ARG A 23 15.31 -3.71 -10.64
N GLN A 24 14.21 -4.46 -10.53
CA GLN A 24 13.59 -4.77 -9.24
C GLN A 24 14.60 -5.46 -8.31
N GLN A 25 15.25 -6.51 -8.81
CA GLN A 25 16.29 -7.24 -8.10
C GLN A 25 17.40 -6.32 -7.63
N TRP A 26 17.94 -5.49 -8.53
CA TRP A 26 18.98 -4.53 -8.18
C TRP A 26 18.53 -3.58 -7.05
N THR A 27 17.31 -3.05 -7.09
CA THR A 27 16.82 -2.17 -6.01
C THR A 27 16.63 -2.89 -4.68
N ALA A 28 16.22 -4.16 -4.69
CA ALA A 28 16.14 -4.98 -3.48
C ALA A 28 17.53 -5.18 -2.86
N VAL A 29 18.54 -5.49 -3.68
CA VAL A 29 19.93 -5.62 -3.21
C VAL A 29 20.45 -4.30 -2.64
N GLN A 30 20.22 -3.18 -3.32
CA GLN A 30 20.68 -1.87 -2.86
C GLN A 30 20.01 -1.44 -1.56
N ALA A 31 18.69 -1.68 -1.41
CA ALA A 31 17.95 -1.36 -0.21
C ALA A 31 18.45 -2.18 1.00
N LEU A 32 18.71 -3.47 0.80
CA LEU A 32 19.25 -4.37 1.81
C LEU A 32 20.67 -3.94 2.25
N GLN A 33 21.54 -3.63 1.29
CA GLN A 33 22.90 -3.15 1.56
C GLN A 33 22.92 -1.80 2.28
N ALA A 34 22.17 -0.82 1.77
CA ALA A 34 22.10 0.51 2.35
C ALA A 34 21.45 0.50 3.74
N GLY A 35 20.57 -0.48 4.01
CA GLY A 35 19.95 -0.70 5.31
C GLY A 35 20.82 -1.44 6.33
N GLY A 36 21.98 -1.97 5.90
CA GLY A 36 22.76 -2.90 6.71
C GLY A 36 21.94 -4.09 7.19
N LEU A 37 21.01 -4.56 6.36
CA LEU A 37 20.15 -5.70 6.64
C LEU A 37 20.87 -7.00 6.26
N ASP A 38 20.61 -8.07 7.01
CA ASP A 38 21.12 -9.39 6.66
C ASP A 38 20.16 -10.09 5.66
N PRO A 39 20.65 -10.73 4.58
CA PRO A 39 19.82 -11.51 3.68
C PRO A 39 19.00 -12.62 4.36
N SER A 40 19.53 -13.24 5.42
CA SER A 40 18.79 -14.26 6.17
C SER A 40 17.63 -13.66 6.96
N ASP A 41 17.78 -12.44 7.50
CA ASP A 41 16.67 -11.72 8.15
C ASP A 41 15.58 -11.35 7.12
N ALA A 42 15.99 -10.94 5.90
CA ALA A 42 15.07 -10.66 4.81
C ALA A 42 14.29 -11.91 4.39
N TRP A 43 14.93 -13.08 4.37
CA TRP A 43 14.27 -14.36 4.12
C TRP A 43 13.27 -14.73 5.23
N VAL A 44 13.66 -14.62 6.51
CA VAL A 44 12.76 -14.91 7.65
C VAL A 44 11.51 -14.01 7.59
N SER A 45 11.70 -12.73 7.31
CA SER A 45 10.62 -11.76 7.13
C SER A 45 9.72 -12.13 5.96
N TYR A 46 10.31 -12.45 4.80
CA TYR A 46 9.61 -12.92 3.59
C TYR A 46 8.75 -14.17 3.84
N VAL A 47 9.28 -15.20 4.51
CA VAL A 47 8.52 -16.40 4.87
C VAL A 47 7.40 -16.05 5.85
N GLY A 48 7.64 -15.14 6.79
CA GLY A 48 6.61 -14.61 7.70
C GLY A 48 5.44 -13.96 6.98
N PHE A 49 5.67 -13.40 5.78
CA PHE A 49 4.62 -12.85 4.92
C PHE A 49 3.95 -13.88 3.99
N GLY A 50 4.32 -15.16 4.09
CA GLY A 50 3.76 -16.25 3.28
C GLY A 50 4.55 -16.54 2.01
N GLY A 51 5.86 -16.25 2.02
CA GLY A 51 6.76 -16.61 0.94
C GLY A 51 7.00 -18.12 0.84
N GLU A 52 7.00 -18.64 -0.39
CA GLU A 52 7.13 -20.07 -0.69
C GLU A 52 8.53 -20.46 -1.20
N ALA A 53 9.36 -19.48 -1.58
CA ALA A 53 10.74 -19.72 -2.02
C ALA A 53 11.63 -20.09 -0.82
N ASP A 54 12.56 -21.02 -1.04
CA ASP A 54 13.50 -21.43 0.00
C ASP A 54 14.59 -20.36 0.23
N GLU A 55 15.36 -20.53 1.31
CA GLU A 55 16.40 -19.57 1.70
C GLU A 55 17.50 -19.45 0.65
N VAL A 56 17.81 -20.57 -0.04
CA VAL A 56 18.85 -20.59 -1.08
C VAL A 56 18.41 -19.77 -2.28
N ASP A 57 17.14 -19.87 -2.67
CA ASP A 57 16.57 -19.12 -3.77
C ASP A 57 16.49 -17.62 -3.46
N VAL A 58 16.02 -17.27 -2.26
CA VAL A 58 15.97 -15.85 -1.81
C VAL A 58 17.38 -15.27 -1.70
N SER A 59 18.33 -15.99 -1.12
CA SER A 59 19.73 -15.56 -1.03
C SER A 59 20.37 -15.43 -2.42
N GLY A 60 20.10 -16.38 -3.33
CA GLY A 60 20.53 -16.34 -4.72
C GLY A 60 19.98 -15.11 -5.45
N TYR A 61 18.72 -14.76 -5.20
CA TYR A 61 18.11 -13.54 -5.75
C TYR A 61 18.74 -12.27 -5.18
N LEU A 62 18.91 -12.19 -3.87
CA LEU A 62 19.56 -11.03 -3.22
C LEU A 62 21.06 -10.92 -3.52
N SER A 63 21.65 -11.96 -4.08
CA SER A 63 23.03 -11.98 -4.59
C SER A 63 23.12 -11.71 -6.10
N GLY A 64 21.98 -11.56 -6.79
CA GLY A 64 21.95 -11.34 -8.25
C GLY A 64 22.20 -12.60 -9.09
N LEU A 65 22.20 -13.80 -8.49
CA LEU A 65 22.56 -15.06 -9.15
C LEU A 65 21.37 -15.73 -9.85
N ILE A 66 20.17 -15.61 -9.28
CA ILE A 66 18.96 -16.21 -9.82
C ILE A 66 17.81 -15.18 -9.87
N GLY A 67 16.78 -15.48 -10.65
CA GLY A 67 15.52 -14.73 -10.62
C GLY A 67 14.48 -15.44 -9.77
N LEU A 68 13.58 -14.68 -9.15
CA LEU A 68 12.39 -15.21 -8.47
C LEU A 68 11.12 -14.94 -9.28
N PRO A 69 10.05 -15.75 -9.07
CA PRO A 69 8.72 -15.44 -9.56
C PRO A 69 8.27 -14.05 -9.11
N ARG A 70 7.39 -13.41 -9.89
CA ARG A 70 6.93 -12.03 -9.64
C ARG A 70 6.37 -11.84 -8.23
N ALA A 71 5.49 -12.75 -7.80
CA ALA A 71 4.89 -12.70 -6.47
C ALA A 71 5.95 -12.72 -5.36
N ASP A 72 6.98 -13.57 -5.51
CA ASP A 72 8.07 -13.67 -4.55
C ASP A 72 8.99 -12.46 -4.56
N ARG A 73 9.27 -11.88 -5.73
CA ARG A 73 10.03 -10.62 -5.85
C ARG A 73 9.32 -9.47 -5.15
N ASP A 74 8.01 -9.36 -5.34
CA ASP A 74 7.20 -8.30 -4.72
C ASP A 74 7.08 -8.50 -3.21
N LEU A 75 6.86 -9.73 -2.76
CA LEU A 75 6.78 -10.07 -1.34
C LEU A 75 8.13 -9.87 -0.63
N LEU A 76 9.24 -10.20 -1.28
CA LEU A 76 10.58 -9.96 -0.75
C LEU A 76 10.92 -8.46 -0.71
N SER A 77 10.47 -7.69 -1.71
CA SER A 77 10.61 -6.23 -1.71
C SER A 77 9.81 -5.61 -0.56
N TYR A 78 8.61 -6.13 -0.29
CA TYR A 78 7.82 -5.76 0.88
C TYR A 78 8.56 -6.08 2.19
N ALA A 79 9.08 -7.30 2.34
CA ALA A 79 9.81 -7.73 3.53
C ALA A 79 11.03 -6.85 3.84
N ILE A 80 11.81 -6.50 2.81
CA ILE A 80 12.97 -5.61 2.93
C ILE A 80 12.52 -4.21 3.37
N ASN A 81 11.48 -3.66 2.74
CA ASN A 81 10.98 -2.34 3.09
C ASN A 81 10.45 -2.28 4.53
N GLU A 82 9.78 -3.34 5.00
CA GLU A 82 9.36 -3.45 6.40
C GLU A 82 10.56 -3.46 7.35
N MET A 83 11.62 -4.22 7.06
CA MET A 83 12.82 -4.24 7.91
C MET A 83 13.55 -2.88 7.96
N LEU A 84 13.55 -2.15 6.86
CA LEU A 84 14.05 -0.76 6.83
C LEU A 84 13.19 0.15 7.72
N ALA A 85 11.87 -0.05 7.71
CA ALA A 85 10.91 0.63 8.57
C ALA A 85 11.21 0.40 10.05
N GLU A 86 11.44 -0.86 10.45
CA GLU A 86 11.71 -1.24 11.83
C GLU A 86 12.98 -0.58 12.38
N LYS A 87 13.99 -0.35 11.52
CA LYS A 87 15.23 0.35 11.88
C LYS A 87 15.10 1.89 11.80
N GLY A 88 13.99 2.43 11.30
CA GLY A 88 13.79 3.87 11.12
C GLY A 88 14.75 4.52 10.12
N LEU A 89 15.23 3.75 9.13
CA LEU A 89 16.22 4.21 8.16
C LEU A 89 15.55 4.96 7.01
N VAL A 90 15.97 6.20 6.78
CA VAL A 90 15.46 7.04 5.67
C VAL A 90 16.34 6.84 4.43
N ILE A 91 16.12 5.74 3.72
CA ILE A 91 16.86 5.36 2.51
C ILE A 91 15.93 4.92 1.39
N THR A 92 16.46 4.77 0.18
CA THR A 92 15.70 4.25 -0.97
C THR A 92 15.36 2.78 -0.76
N GLY A 93 14.07 2.45 -0.73
CA GLY A 93 13.55 1.09 -0.57
C GLY A 93 13.59 0.23 -1.84
N ALA A 94 13.32 -1.06 -1.67
CA ALA A 94 13.18 -2.03 -2.74
C ALA A 94 11.92 -1.72 -3.58
N GLN A 95 12.05 -1.73 -4.91
CA GLN A 95 10.91 -1.47 -5.80
C GLN A 95 10.08 -2.73 -6.01
N TYR A 96 8.79 -2.57 -6.30
CA TYR A 96 7.91 -3.65 -6.73
C TYR A 96 7.91 -3.77 -8.26
N SER A 97 7.38 -4.88 -8.76
CA SER A 97 7.31 -5.20 -10.18
C SER A 97 6.39 -4.22 -10.93
N GLN A 98 6.83 -3.76 -12.10
CA GLN A 98 6.14 -2.76 -12.93
C GLN A 98 5.59 -3.36 -14.24
N ASP A 99 5.53 -4.70 -14.32
CA ASP A 99 5.23 -5.45 -15.54
C ASP A 99 3.73 -5.32 -15.88
N GLY A 100 3.40 -4.19 -16.52
CA GLY A 100 2.07 -3.76 -16.93
C GLY A 100 1.99 -2.27 -17.32
N ALA A 101 2.95 -1.44 -16.88
CA ALA A 101 2.93 0.02 -17.08
C ALA A 101 4.13 0.57 -17.87
N THR A 102 4.89 -0.29 -18.56
CA THR A 102 6.09 0.14 -19.31
C THR A 102 5.74 0.57 -20.72
N GLY A 103 5.15 1.77 -20.83
CA GLY A 103 4.76 2.34 -22.11
C GLY A 103 4.65 3.87 -22.14
N LYS A 104 5.50 4.61 -21.38
CA LYS A 104 5.98 5.97 -21.73
C LYS A 104 6.80 6.58 -20.60
N THR A 105 8.10 6.66 -20.86
CA THR A 105 9.12 7.30 -20.04
C THR A 105 8.96 8.82 -20.03
N TRP A 106 8.97 9.43 -18.85
CA TRP A 106 9.77 10.64 -18.58
C TRP A 106 10.50 10.42 -17.26
N VAL A 107 11.80 10.18 -17.39
CA VAL A 107 12.74 9.85 -16.33
C VAL A 107 13.25 11.13 -15.67
N ALA A 108 13.54 11.01 -14.37
CA ALA A 108 14.40 11.89 -13.58
C ALA A 108 13.86 13.30 -13.33
N ASP A 109 12.81 13.41 -12.50
CA ASP A 109 12.74 14.43 -11.45
C ASP A 109 11.65 14.06 -10.42
N GLY A 110 12.07 13.83 -9.19
CA GLY A 110 11.18 13.62 -8.05
C GLY A 110 10.74 12.17 -7.80
N LEU A 111 11.69 11.22 -7.84
CA LEU A 111 11.55 10.00 -7.03
C LEU A 111 11.46 10.47 -5.58
N TYR A 112 10.24 10.58 -5.06
CA TYR A 112 10.06 10.93 -3.67
C TYR A 112 10.70 9.83 -2.82
N ARG A 113 11.57 10.31 -1.95
CA ARG A 113 12.10 9.67 -0.75
C ARG A 113 10.96 8.90 -0.09
N LEU A 114 11.04 7.57 -0.07
CA LEU A 114 10.31 6.74 0.88
C LEU A 114 10.79 7.18 2.27
N LEU A 115 10.06 8.11 2.88
CA LEU A 115 10.08 8.25 4.33
C LEU A 115 9.29 7.05 4.82
N VAL A 116 10.01 6.05 5.33
CA VAL A 116 9.46 4.82 5.90
C VAL A 116 9.36 5.00 7.41
N ALA A 117 8.16 4.81 7.93
CA ALA A 117 7.79 4.99 9.32
C ALA A 117 8.46 3.97 10.22
N SER A 118 8.89 4.48 11.36
CA SER A 118 9.12 3.78 12.62
C SER A 118 7.99 2.78 12.93
N ASN A 119 8.30 1.77 13.75
CA ASN A 119 7.32 0.87 14.38
C ASN A 119 6.29 1.59 15.30
N GLU A 120 6.20 2.91 15.22
CA GLU A 120 5.30 3.77 15.94
C GLU A 120 3.89 3.71 15.34
N VAL A 121 2.96 3.25 16.15
CA VAL A 121 1.53 3.48 15.94
C VAL A 121 1.28 4.99 16.05
N SER A 122 0.62 5.59 15.07
CA SER A 122 0.12 6.95 15.25
C SER A 122 -1.15 6.88 16.08
N THR A 123 -1.12 7.46 17.27
CA THR A 123 -2.33 8.09 17.81
C THR A 123 -2.66 9.24 16.88
N GLY A 124 -3.90 9.34 16.40
CA GLY A 124 -4.25 10.07 15.18
C GLY A 124 -3.76 11.52 15.11
N HIS A 125 -3.63 12.03 13.88
CA HIS A 125 -3.46 13.46 13.65
C HIS A 125 -4.80 14.18 13.84
N PRO A 126 -4.80 15.47 14.24
CA PRO A 126 -6.01 16.25 14.43
C PRO A 126 -6.88 16.29 13.18
N PHE A 127 -8.16 15.92 13.32
CA PHE A 127 -9.13 16.07 12.26
C PHE A 127 -9.36 17.55 11.99
N ARG A 128 -8.99 18.00 10.79
CA ARG A 128 -9.40 19.31 10.27
C ARG A 128 -10.40 19.09 9.13
N PRO A 129 -11.68 19.47 9.30
CA PRO A 129 -12.66 19.38 8.23
C PRO A 129 -12.22 20.26 7.05
N ARG A 130 -12.29 19.74 5.82
CA ARG A 130 -12.01 20.51 4.59
C ARG A 130 -13.21 21.36 4.16
N SER A 131 -14.00 21.85 5.10
CA SER A 131 -15.18 22.66 4.80
C SER A 131 -14.80 24.15 4.72
N GLY A 132 -14.85 24.69 3.50
CA GLY A 132 -14.81 26.13 3.25
C GLY A 132 -13.55 26.60 2.53
N ARG A 133 -13.75 27.62 1.68
CA ARG A 133 -12.71 28.43 1.02
C ARG A 133 -11.55 28.65 2.01
N PRO A 134 -10.27 28.45 1.60
CA PRO A 134 -9.15 28.55 2.53
C PRO A 134 -9.25 29.88 3.27
N ALA A 135 -9.23 29.82 4.61
CA ALA A 135 -9.16 31.02 5.43
C ALA A 135 -8.01 31.89 4.91
N GLU A 136 -8.30 33.14 4.59
CA GLU A 136 -7.31 34.14 4.19
C GLU A 136 -6.30 34.30 5.33
N GLY A 137 -5.22 33.51 5.30
CA GLY A 137 -4.20 33.50 6.34
C GLY A 137 -3.35 32.23 6.43
N ASP A 138 -3.85 31.06 6.01
CA ASP A 138 -3.10 29.79 6.06
C ASP A 138 -2.65 29.32 4.66
N ALA A 139 -2.26 30.28 3.81
CA ALA A 139 -1.62 29.97 2.55
C ALA A 139 -0.18 29.57 2.83
N GLY A 140 0.05 28.28 3.10
CA GLY A 140 1.36 27.67 2.93
C GLY A 140 1.99 28.13 1.60
N ARG A 141 3.33 28.21 1.56
CA ARG A 141 4.06 28.81 0.44
C ARG A 141 3.52 28.25 -0.89
N PRO A 142 3.32 29.07 -1.93
CA PRO A 142 2.71 28.63 -3.19
C PRO A 142 3.37 27.37 -3.79
N GLU A 143 4.68 27.24 -3.56
CA GLU A 143 5.54 26.11 -3.94
C GLU A 143 5.13 24.80 -3.23
N ASP A 144 4.77 24.85 -1.95
CA ASP A 144 4.35 23.69 -1.15
C ASP A 144 2.96 23.19 -1.59
N ARG A 145 2.07 24.12 -1.95
CA ARG A 145 0.73 23.80 -2.46
C ARG A 145 0.78 23.17 -3.85
N ALA A 146 1.64 23.68 -4.73
CA ALA A 146 1.85 23.09 -6.06
C ALA A 146 2.43 21.67 -5.96
N GLY A 147 3.41 21.47 -5.08
CA GLY A 147 3.97 20.14 -4.78
C GLY A 147 2.93 19.16 -4.24
N PHE A 148 2.09 19.61 -3.29
CA PHE A 148 0.99 18.80 -2.75
C PHE A 148 -0.03 18.38 -3.81
N LEU A 149 -0.47 19.32 -4.66
CA LEU A 149 -1.43 19.03 -5.74
C LEU A 149 -0.84 18.07 -6.79
N ALA A 150 0.44 18.21 -7.12
CA ALA A 150 1.13 17.31 -8.02
C ALA A 150 1.27 15.89 -7.44
N HIS A 151 1.55 15.77 -6.14
CA HIS A 151 1.62 14.49 -5.44
C HIS A 151 0.24 13.79 -5.43
N GLU A 152 -0.81 14.53 -5.07
CA GLU A 152 -2.17 13.98 -5.02
C GLU A 152 -2.67 13.53 -6.41
N ALA A 153 -2.37 14.30 -7.46
CA ALA A 153 -2.68 13.91 -8.83
C ALA A 153 -2.01 12.59 -9.23
N ARG A 154 -0.73 12.40 -8.89
CA ARG A 154 0.02 11.16 -9.17
C ARG A 154 -0.54 9.95 -8.39
N ARG A 155 -0.96 10.16 -7.15
CA ARG A 155 -1.61 9.12 -6.33
C ARG A 155 -2.94 8.68 -6.95
N CYS A 156 -3.76 9.63 -7.40
CA CYS A 156 -5.02 9.33 -8.09
C CYS A 156 -4.79 8.60 -9.42
N ASP A 157 -3.81 9.05 -10.20
CA ASP A 157 -3.39 8.41 -11.45
C ASP A 157 -2.90 6.97 -11.23
N ALA A 158 -2.14 6.72 -10.16
CA ALA A 158 -1.76 5.36 -9.76
C ALA A 158 -2.98 4.49 -9.38
N LEU A 159 -3.98 5.05 -8.70
CA LEU A 159 -5.23 4.34 -8.42
C LEU A 159 -5.99 4.04 -9.73
N SER A 160 -6.10 4.99 -10.64
CA SER A 160 -6.75 4.77 -11.94
C SER A 160 -6.06 3.68 -12.75
N ARG A 161 -4.72 3.70 -12.83
CA ARG A 161 -3.94 2.65 -13.54
C ARG A 161 -4.08 1.27 -12.93
N SER A 162 -4.42 1.16 -11.65
CA SER A 162 -4.62 -0.14 -11.01
C SER A 162 -5.86 -0.90 -11.52
N GLY A 163 -6.82 -0.20 -12.16
CA GLY A 163 -8.09 -0.79 -12.62
C GLY A 163 -9.04 -1.23 -11.49
N LEU A 164 -8.67 -1.05 -10.22
CA LEU A 164 -9.41 -1.57 -9.07
C LEU A 164 -10.77 -0.89 -8.87
N LEU A 165 -10.95 0.35 -9.35
CA LEU A 165 -12.21 1.08 -9.28
C LEU A 165 -13.26 0.51 -10.26
N ASP A 166 -12.83 -0.08 -11.37
CA ASP A 166 -13.71 -0.49 -12.46
C ASP A 166 -14.13 -1.97 -12.37
N SER A 167 -13.41 -2.78 -11.59
CA SER A 167 -13.63 -4.23 -11.52
C SER A 167 -14.73 -4.68 -10.55
N GLY A 168 -15.43 -3.76 -9.88
CA GLY A 168 -16.53 -4.10 -8.95
C GLY A 168 -16.06 -4.90 -7.73
N ALA A 169 -16.93 -5.73 -7.16
CA ALA A 169 -16.59 -6.61 -6.04
C ALA A 169 -15.84 -7.86 -6.53
N GLU A 170 -14.81 -8.28 -5.79
CA GLU A 170 -13.97 -9.42 -6.18
C GLU A 170 -13.68 -10.34 -4.99
N GLU A 171 -13.89 -11.64 -5.18
CA GLU A 171 -13.82 -12.64 -4.11
C GLU A 171 -12.47 -12.69 -3.40
N ARG A 172 -11.38 -12.44 -4.14
CA ARG A 172 -10.00 -12.38 -3.59
C ARG A 172 -9.87 -11.35 -2.46
N PHE A 173 -10.51 -10.19 -2.60
CA PHE A 173 -10.51 -9.14 -1.59
C PHE A 173 -11.47 -9.49 -0.44
N ASP A 174 -12.65 -10.04 -0.76
CA ASP A 174 -13.65 -10.44 0.23
C ASP A 174 -13.13 -11.47 1.23
N ARG A 175 -12.33 -12.44 0.75
CA ARG A 175 -11.69 -13.46 1.60
C ARG A 175 -10.77 -12.82 2.65
N ILE A 176 -9.98 -11.82 2.25
CA ILE A 176 -9.03 -11.13 3.14
C ILE A 176 -9.80 -10.21 4.11
N THR A 177 -10.79 -9.47 3.64
CA THR A 177 -11.65 -8.63 4.49
C THR A 177 -12.35 -9.46 5.56
N ALA A 178 -12.89 -10.63 5.19
CA ALA A 178 -13.53 -11.54 6.13
C ALA A 178 -12.52 -12.11 7.15
N LYS A 179 -11.28 -12.40 6.72
CA LYS A 179 -10.19 -12.85 7.60
C LYS A 179 -9.80 -11.75 8.60
N ALA A 180 -9.70 -10.50 8.15
CA ALA A 180 -9.42 -9.36 9.01
C ALA A 180 -10.49 -9.20 10.11
N ARG A 181 -11.77 -9.12 9.72
CA ARG A 181 -12.88 -9.02 10.69
C ARG A 181 -12.84 -10.13 11.74
N ARG A 182 -12.62 -11.39 11.32
CA ARG A 182 -12.52 -12.54 12.24
C ARG A 182 -11.31 -12.45 13.15
N ARG A 183 -10.13 -12.10 12.62
CA ARG A 183 -8.88 -12.01 13.40
C ARG A 183 -8.97 -10.98 14.51
N PHE A 184 -9.57 -9.81 14.25
CA PHE A 184 -9.69 -8.73 15.22
C PHE A 184 -10.99 -8.77 16.03
N GLY A 185 -11.91 -9.68 15.68
CA GLY A 185 -13.21 -9.82 16.33
C GLY A 185 -14.05 -8.54 16.29
N THR A 186 -13.85 -7.68 15.27
CA THR A 186 -14.51 -6.39 15.12
C THR A 186 -15.90 -6.51 14.48
N SER A 187 -16.73 -5.48 14.64
CA SER A 187 -18.04 -5.39 13.98
C SER A 187 -17.90 -5.48 12.47
N SER A 188 -16.91 -4.76 11.91
CA SER A 188 -16.70 -4.62 10.48
C SER A 188 -15.22 -4.59 10.10
N ALA A 189 -14.93 -4.94 8.85
CA ALA A 189 -13.67 -4.70 8.17
C ALA A 189 -13.93 -4.28 6.73
N SER A 190 -13.05 -3.48 6.15
CA SER A 190 -13.17 -3.06 4.75
C SER A 190 -11.83 -2.79 4.09
N ILE A 191 -11.79 -3.01 2.78
CA ILE A 191 -10.78 -2.49 1.87
C ILE A 191 -11.39 -1.29 1.16
N ALA A 192 -10.75 -0.14 1.30
CA ALA A 192 -11.22 1.13 0.78
C ALA A 192 -10.18 1.76 -0.15
N LEU A 193 -10.61 2.24 -1.30
CA LEU A 193 -9.81 2.97 -2.29
C LEU A 193 -10.11 4.46 -2.17
N ILE A 194 -9.07 5.30 -2.20
CA ILE A 194 -9.21 6.74 -1.98
C ILE A 194 -9.02 7.46 -3.30
N THR A 195 -10.08 8.06 -3.82
CA THR A 195 -10.05 8.91 -5.02
C THR A 195 -9.72 10.36 -4.63
N ASP A 196 -9.81 11.29 -5.57
CA ASP A 196 -9.64 12.71 -5.30
C ASP A 196 -10.75 13.27 -4.39
N ASP A 197 -12.00 12.84 -4.59
CA ASP A 197 -13.19 13.38 -3.94
C ASP A 197 -13.91 12.44 -2.97
N ARG A 198 -13.70 11.13 -3.08
CA ARG A 198 -14.38 10.12 -2.25
C ARG A 198 -13.54 8.91 -1.88
N GLN A 199 -13.99 8.21 -0.85
CA GLN A 199 -13.67 6.83 -0.57
C GLN A 199 -14.63 5.92 -1.35
N VAL A 200 -14.10 4.89 -2.00
CA VAL A 200 -14.86 3.82 -2.63
C VAL A 200 -14.54 2.50 -1.94
N ILE A 201 -15.56 1.75 -1.53
CA ILE A 201 -15.40 0.44 -0.91
C ILE A 201 -15.12 -0.61 -1.97
N LYS A 202 -13.94 -1.23 -1.87
CA LYS A 202 -13.58 -2.37 -2.71
C LYS A 202 -14.13 -3.68 -2.17
N SER A 203 -14.16 -3.81 -0.85
CA SER A 203 -14.69 -4.97 -0.15
C SER A 203 -15.10 -4.56 1.27
N VAL A 204 -16.20 -5.10 1.77
CA VAL A 204 -16.69 -4.85 3.14
C VAL A 204 -17.32 -6.11 3.71
N VAL A 205 -17.04 -6.37 4.98
CA VAL A 205 -17.77 -7.38 5.76
C VAL A 205 -18.19 -6.73 7.06
N GLY A 206 -19.50 -6.67 7.31
CA GLY A 206 -20.10 -6.02 8.47
C GLY A 206 -20.97 -4.82 8.10
N PRO A 207 -21.65 -4.20 9.08
CA PRO A 207 -22.59 -3.11 8.85
C PRO A 207 -21.92 -1.75 8.60
N ILE A 208 -20.61 -1.61 8.87
CA ILE A 208 -19.88 -0.34 8.73
C ILE A 208 -18.87 -0.47 7.60
N GLY A 209 -19.05 0.36 6.58
CA GLY A 209 -18.20 0.41 5.39
C GLY A 209 -19.06 0.72 4.17
N GLN A 210 -19.06 2.00 3.79
CA GLN A 210 -19.79 2.51 2.64
C GLN A 210 -18.93 3.55 1.91
N ASP A 211 -19.33 3.87 0.69
CA ASP A 211 -18.74 4.98 -0.05
C ASP A 211 -19.04 6.29 0.70
N LEU A 212 -18.02 7.12 0.82
CA LEU A 212 -18.09 8.35 1.63
C LEU A 212 -17.33 9.46 0.92
N PRO A 213 -17.77 10.74 1.07
CA PRO A 213 -16.92 11.87 0.72
C PRO A 213 -15.56 11.77 1.42
N ARG A 214 -14.50 12.14 0.71
CA ARG A 214 -13.12 11.91 1.18
C ARG A 214 -12.82 12.64 2.49
N ASP A 215 -13.40 13.82 2.66
CA ASP A 215 -13.22 14.69 3.82
C ASP A 215 -13.81 14.14 5.12
N VAL A 216 -14.76 13.19 5.04
CA VAL A 216 -15.36 12.51 6.19
C VAL A 216 -14.91 11.05 6.34
N ALA A 217 -14.05 10.55 5.45
CA ALA A 217 -13.58 9.17 5.46
C ALA A 217 -12.31 9.02 6.33
N LEU A 218 -12.35 8.16 7.35
CA LEU A 218 -11.18 7.85 8.19
C LEU A 218 -10.05 7.19 7.38
N CYS A 219 -10.37 6.41 6.36
CA CYS A 219 -9.37 5.81 5.48
C CYS A 219 -8.57 6.85 4.68
N SER A 220 -9.15 8.03 4.43
CA SER A 220 -8.41 9.15 3.85
C SER A 220 -7.26 9.60 4.75
N ARG A 221 -7.43 9.55 6.07
CA ARG A 221 -6.36 9.85 7.04
C ARG A 221 -5.32 8.75 7.09
N THR A 222 -5.76 7.50 6.97
CA THR A 222 -4.84 6.36 6.91
C THR A 222 -3.87 6.45 5.73
N VAL A 223 -4.29 6.96 4.57
CA VAL A 223 -3.39 7.12 3.41
C VAL A 223 -2.50 8.36 3.47
N GLU A 224 -2.66 9.25 4.46
CA GLU A 224 -1.81 10.43 4.66
C GLU A 224 -0.47 10.09 5.31
N ALA A 225 -0.43 9.04 6.14
CA ALA A 225 0.80 8.46 6.69
C ALA A 225 1.06 7.04 6.17
N ASP A 226 2.29 6.57 6.30
CA ASP A 226 2.76 5.24 5.86
C ASP A 226 2.79 4.25 7.04
N ARG A 227 1.98 4.52 8.06
CA ARG A 227 1.87 3.75 9.30
C ARG A 227 0.41 3.44 9.61
N THR A 228 0.21 2.43 10.45
CA THR A 228 -1.12 2.09 10.95
C THR A 228 -1.68 3.25 11.78
N LEU A 229 -2.83 3.78 11.37
CA LEU A 229 -3.62 4.72 12.15
C LEU A 229 -4.48 3.92 13.13
N VAL A 230 -4.38 4.23 14.43
CA VAL A 230 -5.15 3.54 15.48
C VAL A 230 -5.87 4.57 16.34
N ILE A 231 -7.16 4.36 16.50
CA ILE A 231 -8.05 5.14 17.35
C ILE A 231 -8.78 4.13 18.24
N THR A 232 -8.33 4.01 19.50
CA THR A 232 -8.82 3.01 20.46
C THR A 232 -10.21 3.34 20.99
N ASP A 233 -10.51 4.63 21.16
CA ASP A 233 -11.83 5.18 21.46
C ASP A 233 -12.02 6.58 20.86
N ALA A 234 -12.62 6.65 19.68
CA ALA A 234 -12.82 7.87 18.91
C ALA A 234 -13.70 8.91 19.62
N ARG A 235 -14.58 8.47 20.53
CA ARG A 235 -15.46 9.39 21.26
C ARG A 235 -14.73 10.13 22.37
N SER A 236 -13.69 9.52 22.94
CA SER A 236 -12.82 10.16 23.94
C SER A 236 -11.61 10.85 23.33
N ASP A 237 -11.33 10.59 22.05
CA ASP A 237 -10.22 11.19 21.33
C ASP A 237 -10.56 12.64 20.97
N PRO A 238 -9.84 13.66 21.47
CA PRO A 238 -10.12 15.06 21.18
C PRO A 238 -10.13 15.38 19.69
N ASP A 239 -9.35 14.64 18.89
CA ASP A 239 -9.21 14.86 17.47
C ASP A 239 -10.36 14.24 16.66
N TYR A 240 -11.11 13.28 17.22
CA TYR A 240 -12.16 12.54 16.49
C TYR A 240 -13.54 12.60 17.13
N SER A 241 -13.66 13.12 18.36
CA SER A 241 -14.92 13.16 19.10
C SER A 241 -16.06 13.89 18.36
N ASP A 242 -15.73 14.97 17.64
CA ASP A 242 -16.67 15.75 16.82
C ASP A 242 -16.78 15.24 15.36
N HIS A 243 -16.09 14.16 15.01
CA HIS A 243 -16.09 13.63 13.65
C HIS A 243 -17.50 13.10 13.28
N PRO A 244 -18.03 13.33 12.06
CA PRO A 244 -19.39 12.96 11.70
C PRO A 244 -19.72 11.47 11.90
N LEU A 245 -18.77 10.59 11.59
CA LEU A 245 -18.93 9.14 11.78
C LEU A 245 -18.86 8.68 13.26
N VAL A 246 -18.42 9.56 14.16
CA VAL A 246 -18.25 9.30 15.60
C VAL A 246 -19.38 9.92 16.40
N ALA A 247 -19.64 11.22 16.20
CA ALA A 247 -20.71 11.97 16.85
C ALA A 247 -22.10 11.61 16.29
N GLY A 248 -22.17 11.27 15.00
CA GLY A 248 -23.37 10.84 14.30
C GLY A 248 -23.36 9.33 14.01
N SER A 249 -24.23 8.90 13.10
CA SER A 249 -24.25 7.51 12.61
C SER A 249 -22.99 7.22 11.78
N PRO A 250 -22.32 6.07 11.93
CA PRO A 250 -22.74 4.88 12.70
C PRO A 250 -22.26 4.84 14.17
N GLY A 251 -21.65 5.92 14.69
CA GLY A 251 -21.15 5.97 16.06
C GLY A 251 -19.87 5.16 16.26
N ILE A 252 -18.91 5.31 15.32
CA ILE A 252 -17.63 4.61 15.36
C ILE A 252 -16.92 4.91 16.69
N ARG A 253 -16.49 3.86 17.37
CA ARG A 253 -15.70 3.95 18.60
C ARG A 253 -14.28 3.47 18.39
N PHE A 254 -14.07 2.42 17.61
CA PHE A 254 -12.74 1.92 17.32
C PHE A 254 -12.46 1.93 15.82
N TYR A 255 -11.25 2.35 15.48
CA TYR A 255 -10.72 2.30 14.12
C TYR A 255 -9.25 1.88 14.15
N ALA A 256 -8.89 0.89 13.35
CA ALA A 256 -7.49 0.65 12.98
C ALA A 256 -7.38 0.44 11.47
N GLY A 257 -6.54 1.23 10.81
CA GLY A 257 -6.37 1.20 9.36
C GLY A 257 -4.89 1.18 8.99
N HIS A 258 -4.53 0.33 8.01
CA HIS A 258 -3.21 0.31 7.42
C HIS A 258 -3.29 0.70 5.93
N PRO A 259 -2.40 1.60 5.45
CA PRO A 259 -2.40 2.02 4.05
C PRO A 259 -2.08 0.85 3.10
N LEU A 260 -2.62 0.92 1.88
CA LEU A 260 -2.37 0.00 0.78
C LEU A 260 -1.68 0.74 -0.35
N THR A 261 -0.59 0.16 -0.84
CA THR A 261 0.28 0.72 -1.87
C THR A 261 0.08 0.05 -3.22
N SER A 262 0.07 0.87 -4.28
CA SER A 262 0.20 0.39 -5.65
C SER A 262 1.60 -0.18 -5.89
N ALA A 263 1.79 -0.94 -6.96
CA ALA A 263 3.12 -1.42 -7.36
C ALA A 263 4.15 -0.28 -7.52
N ASP A 264 3.67 0.91 -7.91
CA ASP A 264 4.50 2.11 -8.08
C ASP A 264 4.79 2.85 -6.75
N GLY A 265 4.39 2.29 -5.60
CA GLY A 265 4.64 2.84 -4.27
C GLY A 265 3.66 3.92 -3.81
N TRP A 266 2.56 4.16 -4.53
CA TRP A 266 1.56 5.16 -4.14
C TRP A 266 0.53 4.57 -3.18
N ARG A 267 0.22 5.29 -2.09
CA ARG A 267 -0.83 4.90 -1.14
C ARG A 267 -2.20 5.19 -1.73
N ILE A 268 -2.84 4.17 -2.29
CA ILE A 268 -4.08 4.30 -3.06
C ILE A 268 -5.33 3.87 -2.28
N GLY A 269 -5.15 3.21 -1.14
CA GLY A 269 -6.26 2.73 -0.32
C GLY A 269 -5.84 2.34 1.10
N SER A 270 -6.72 1.65 1.81
CA SER A 270 -6.43 1.10 3.14
C SER A 270 -7.19 -0.20 3.39
N LEU A 271 -6.60 -1.10 4.18
CA LEU A 271 -7.33 -2.14 4.89
C LEU A 271 -7.62 -1.63 6.30
N CYS A 272 -8.88 -1.65 6.73
CA CYS A 272 -9.25 -1.22 8.07
C CYS A 272 -10.24 -2.15 8.77
N VAL A 273 -10.21 -2.09 10.10
CA VAL A 273 -11.15 -2.76 11.00
C VAL A 273 -11.81 -1.73 11.91
N ILE A 274 -13.13 -1.88 12.09
CA ILE A 274 -13.99 -0.84 12.67
C ILE A 274 -14.96 -1.45 13.67
N ASP A 275 -15.19 -0.76 14.78
CA ASP A 275 -16.14 -1.18 15.81
C ASP A 275 -16.95 -0.03 16.41
N ASP A 276 -18.16 -0.35 16.88
CA ASP A 276 -19.05 0.53 17.63
C ASP A 276 -18.75 0.50 19.14
N ARG A 277 -17.71 -0.24 19.55
CA ARG A 277 -17.17 -0.27 20.92
C ARG A 277 -15.67 0.05 20.94
N PRO A 278 -15.17 0.68 22.02
CA PRO A 278 -13.74 0.86 22.22
C PRO A 278 -12.99 -0.47 22.23
N ARG A 279 -11.76 -0.49 21.73
CA ARG A 279 -10.89 -1.68 21.75
C ARG A 279 -9.45 -1.33 22.07
N ALA A 280 -8.81 -2.23 22.80
CA ALA A 280 -7.36 -2.24 22.89
C ALA A 280 -6.76 -2.70 21.55
N PHE A 281 -5.58 -2.19 21.23
CA PHE A 281 -4.85 -2.56 20.02
C PHE A 281 -3.37 -2.69 20.37
N THR A 282 -2.86 -3.91 20.29
CA THR A 282 -1.50 -4.23 20.71
C THR A 282 -0.51 -4.12 19.54
N PRO A 283 0.80 -4.09 19.79
CA PRO A 283 1.80 -4.20 18.73
C PRO A 283 1.67 -5.49 17.90
N ALA A 284 1.20 -6.58 18.51
CA ALA A 284 0.92 -7.82 17.76
C ALA A 284 -0.27 -7.65 16.81
N ASP A 285 -1.31 -6.92 17.23
CA ASP A 285 -2.45 -6.59 16.36
C ASP A 285 -2.03 -5.67 15.20
N ALA A 286 -1.11 -4.74 15.45
CA ALA A 286 -0.52 -3.90 14.40
C ALA A 286 0.20 -4.74 13.34
N ARG A 287 1.03 -5.71 13.77
CA ARG A 287 1.71 -6.64 12.86
C ARG A 287 0.71 -7.46 12.06
N ASP A 288 -0.32 -8.01 12.70
CA ASP A 288 -1.31 -8.83 12.01
C ASP A 288 -2.13 -8.04 10.98
N LEU A 289 -2.41 -6.76 11.26
CA LEU A 289 -3.11 -5.89 10.32
C LEU A 289 -2.23 -5.56 9.12
N ARG A 290 -0.92 -5.33 9.34
CA ARG A 290 0.08 -5.17 8.27
C ARG A 290 0.19 -6.42 7.41
N LEU A 291 0.26 -7.61 8.03
CA LEU A 291 0.29 -8.90 7.31
C LEU A 291 -0.91 -9.08 6.38
N LEU A 292 -2.10 -8.72 6.86
CA LEU A 292 -3.32 -8.77 6.05
C LEU A 292 -3.33 -7.71 4.96
N ALA A 293 -2.83 -6.50 5.23
CA ALA A 293 -2.70 -5.45 4.23
C ALA A 293 -1.72 -5.86 3.12
N ALA A 294 -0.61 -6.50 3.46
CA ALA A 294 0.33 -7.08 2.50
C ALA A 294 -0.35 -8.10 1.57
N GLN A 295 -1.20 -8.98 2.13
CA GLN A 295 -2.00 -9.92 1.33
C GLN A 295 -2.92 -9.19 0.35
N VAL A 296 -3.56 -8.09 0.77
CA VAL A 296 -4.38 -7.27 -0.15
C VAL A 296 -3.52 -6.67 -1.26
N GLN A 297 -2.34 -6.13 -0.93
CA GLN A 297 -1.45 -5.54 -1.92
C GLN A 297 -0.96 -6.57 -2.96
N LEU A 298 -0.63 -7.79 -2.54
CA LEU A 298 -0.26 -8.87 -3.46
C LEU A 298 -1.39 -9.16 -4.46
N GLU A 299 -2.63 -9.22 -4.00
CA GLU A 299 -3.81 -9.39 -4.87
C GLU A 299 -3.99 -8.18 -5.82
N MET A 300 -3.73 -6.97 -5.34
CA MET A 300 -3.76 -5.75 -6.17
C MET A 300 -2.71 -5.77 -7.27
N TRP A 301 -1.51 -6.28 -7.00
CA TRP A 301 -0.40 -6.29 -7.95
C TRP A 301 -0.49 -7.43 -8.96
N THR A 302 -1.02 -8.59 -8.54
CA THR A 302 -1.10 -9.79 -9.39
C THR A 302 -2.35 -9.86 -10.27
N GLY A 303 -3.36 -9.01 -10.03
CA GLY A 303 -4.56 -8.94 -10.88
C GLY A 303 -4.23 -8.59 -12.32
N GLU A 304 -4.64 -9.43 -13.27
CA GLU A 304 -4.68 -9.03 -14.69
C GLU A 304 -5.64 -7.84 -14.85
N PRO A 305 -5.27 -6.80 -15.63
CA PRO A 305 -6.22 -5.75 -15.97
C PRO A 305 -7.40 -6.38 -16.73
N PRO A 306 -8.65 -5.90 -16.54
CA PRO A 306 -9.77 -6.35 -17.36
C PRO A 306 -9.43 -6.08 -18.84
N GLY A 307 -9.54 -7.12 -19.66
CA GLY A 307 -9.22 -7.10 -21.09
C GLY A 307 -10.18 -6.27 -21.93
#